data_AF-A0A0G4NB57-F1
#
_entry.id   AF-A0A0G4NB57-F1
#
_cell.length_a   1.000
_cell.length_b   1.000
_cell.length_c   1.000
_cell.angle_alpha   90.00
_cell.angle_beta   90.00
_cell.angle_gamma   90.00
#
_symmetry.space_group_name_H-M   'P 1'
#
loop_
_entity.id
_entity.type
_entity.pdbx_description
1 polymer ?
#
loop_
_entity_poly.entity_id
_entity_poly.type
_entity_poly.pdbx_seq_one_letter_code
_entity_poly.pdbx_strand_id
1 'polypeptide(L)'
;MASHVGERMSGSIGVNILLYSFYALSYAIPGGIILIHSLGGGLLDMMFSMPMSRMQESEADYIGLMLMAEACYDPREAVGFWQRMEAAARRQGEEVPELMSTHPSNQHRIEKIQSWLPHALEKFQTSDCQGTSAFADAFRRALERGTQFQTIYM
;
A
#
# COMPACT_ATOMS: atom_id res chain seq x y z
N MET A 1 7.23 -13.71 -9.15
CA MET A 1 6.53 -12.50 -9.61
C MET A 1 5.05 -12.73 -9.36
N ALA A 2 4.43 -11.89 -8.54
CA ALA A 2 3.04 -12.02 -8.14
C ALA A 2 2.11 -12.03 -9.36
N SER A 3 1.19 -12.98 -9.44
CA SER A 3 0.31 -13.23 -10.60
C SER A 3 -0.88 -12.27 -10.67
N HIS A 4 -0.67 -10.99 -10.37
CA HIS A 4 -1.75 -10.00 -10.23
C HIS A 4 -2.54 -9.74 -11.52
N VAL A 5 -1.90 -9.82 -12.69
CA VAL A 5 -2.61 -9.69 -13.96
C VAL A 5 -3.58 -10.87 -14.14
N GLY A 6 -3.14 -12.07 -13.78
CA GLY A 6 -3.98 -13.27 -13.79
C GLY A 6 -5.13 -13.21 -12.78
N GLU A 7 -4.86 -12.72 -11.56
CA GLU A 7 -5.89 -12.51 -10.53
C GLU A 7 -6.92 -11.45 -10.93
N ARG A 8 -6.47 -10.33 -11.51
CA ARG A 8 -7.38 -9.29 -12.03
C ARG A 8 -8.22 -9.80 -13.18
N MET A 9 -7.63 -10.58 -14.08
CA MET A 9 -8.35 -11.18 -15.21
C MET A 9 -9.34 -12.26 -14.75
N SER A 10 -8.94 -13.13 -13.81
CA SER A 10 -9.81 -14.14 -13.22
C SER A 10 -10.95 -13.50 -12.43
N GLY A 11 -10.65 -12.46 -11.64
CA GLY A 11 -11.64 -11.68 -10.90
C GLY A 11 -12.65 -10.99 -11.82
N SER A 12 -12.19 -10.39 -12.93
CA SER A 12 -13.08 -9.76 -13.90
C SER A 12 -13.94 -10.77 -14.65
N ILE A 13 -13.44 -11.98 -14.94
CA ILE A 13 -14.25 -13.07 -15.52
C ILE A 13 -15.38 -13.45 -14.57
N GLY A 14 -15.09 -13.63 -13.28
CA GLY A 14 -16.11 -13.96 -12.27
C GLY A 14 -17.19 -12.90 -12.16
N VAL A 15 -16.80 -11.62 -12.10
CA VAL A 15 -17.74 -10.48 -12.05
C VAL A 15 -18.60 -10.40 -13.31
N ASN A 16 -18.03 -10.64 -14.50
CA ASN A 16 -18.79 -10.63 -15.75
C ASN A 16 -19.79 -11.78 -15.83
N ILE A 17 -19.43 -12.98 -15.40
CA ILE A 17 -20.36 -14.12 -15.34
C ILE A 17 -21.55 -13.78 -14.43
N LEU A 18 -21.27 -13.21 -13.25
CA LEU A 18 -22.29 -12.77 -12.30
C LEU A 18 -23.22 -11.71 -12.94
N LEU A 19 -22.64 -10.69 -13.59
CA LEU A 19 -23.38 -9.64 -14.29
C LEU A 19 -24.30 -10.19 -15.38
N TYR A 20 -23.79 -11.06 -16.25
CA TYR A 20 -24.60 -11.68 -17.30
C TYR A 20 -25.69 -12.59 -16.73
N SER A 21 -25.43 -13.29 -15.63
CA SER A 21 -26.43 -14.10 -14.92
C SER A 21 -27.57 -13.22 -14.39
N PHE A 22 -27.24 -12.09 -13.78
CA PHE A 22 -28.23 -11.11 -13.35
C PHE A 22 -28.99 -10.52 -14.54
N TYR A 23 -28.31 -10.17 -15.62
CA TYR A 23 -28.93 -9.64 -16.83
C TYR A 23 -29.92 -10.63 -17.44
N ALA A 24 -29.60 -11.93 -17.46
CA ALA A 24 -30.51 -12.97 -17.92
C ALA A 24 -31.74 -13.11 -17.02
N LEU A 25 -31.56 -13.08 -15.69
CA LEU A 25 -32.68 -13.15 -14.73
C LEU A 25 -33.58 -11.91 -14.79
N SER A 26 -33.02 -10.77 -15.17
CA SER A 26 -33.72 -9.49 -15.23
C SER A 26 -34.92 -9.46 -16.18
N TYR A 27 -34.91 -10.30 -17.22
CA TYR A 27 -36.03 -10.45 -18.14
C TYR A 27 -37.26 -11.10 -17.51
N ALA A 28 -37.10 -11.82 -16.39
CA ALA A 28 -38.21 -12.44 -15.66
C ALA A 28 -38.86 -11.50 -14.62
N ILE A 29 -38.28 -10.31 -14.38
CA ILE A 29 -38.74 -9.35 -13.37
C ILE A 29 -39.08 -8.02 -14.08
N PRO A 30 -40.34 -7.55 -14.06
CA PRO A 30 -40.70 -6.24 -14.60
C PRO A 30 -39.85 -5.13 -13.95
N GLY A 31 -39.08 -4.40 -14.76
CA GLY A 31 -38.16 -3.36 -14.30
C GLY A 31 -36.77 -3.84 -13.85
N GLY A 32 -36.49 -5.16 -13.90
CA GLY A 32 -35.21 -5.74 -13.47
C GLY A 32 -34.00 -5.21 -14.22
N ILE A 33 -34.13 -4.93 -15.52
CA ILE A 33 -33.07 -4.32 -16.35
C ILE A 33 -32.66 -2.95 -15.79
N ILE A 34 -33.64 -2.11 -15.43
CA ILE A 34 -33.39 -0.77 -14.90
C ILE A 34 -32.67 -0.88 -13.56
N LEU A 35 -33.09 -1.82 -12.71
CA LEU A 35 -32.48 -2.06 -11.41
C LEU A 35 -31.00 -2.46 -11.52
N ILE A 36 -30.68 -3.38 -12.44
CA ILE A 36 -29.30 -3.86 -12.65
C ILE A 36 -28.42 -2.78 -13.29
N HIS A 37 -28.93 -2.01 -14.26
CA HIS A 37 -28.16 -0.93 -14.85
C HIS A 37 -27.89 0.22 -13.88
N SER A 38 -28.85 0.53 -13.00
CA SER A 38 -28.72 1.65 -12.05
C SER A 38 -27.93 1.31 -10.79
N LEU A 39 -27.97 0.07 -10.30
CA LEU A 39 -27.28 -0.34 -9.07
C LEU A 39 -26.13 -1.33 -9.28
N GLY A 40 -26.13 -2.09 -10.38
CA GLY A 40 -25.22 -3.21 -10.57
C GLY A 40 -23.76 -2.82 -10.78
N GLY A 41 -23.49 -1.82 -11.63
CA GLY A 41 -22.11 -1.44 -11.97
C GLY A 41 -21.30 -0.96 -10.76
N GLY A 42 -21.78 0.09 -10.08
CA GLY A 42 -21.07 0.68 -8.94
C GLY A 42 -20.97 -0.24 -7.72
N LEU A 43 -22.01 -1.04 -7.44
CA LEU A 43 -21.99 -1.97 -6.30
C LEU A 43 -21.00 -3.11 -6.51
N LEU A 44 -20.90 -3.65 -7.72
CA LEU A 44 -19.99 -4.74 -8.02
C LEU A 44 -18.53 -4.28 -8.03
N ASP A 45 -18.25 -3.08 -8.54
CA ASP A 45 -16.91 -2.48 -8.42
C ASP A 45 -16.51 -2.26 -6.97
N MET A 46 -17.47 -1.82 -6.15
CA MET A 46 -17.25 -1.65 -4.73
C MET A 46 -16.99 -2.95 -3.99
N MET A 47 -17.68 -4.03 -4.38
CA MET A 47 -17.61 -5.31 -3.71
C MET A 47 -16.43 -6.17 -4.13
N PHE A 48 -16.00 -6.08 -5.40
CA PHE A 48 -14.98 -6.97 -5.95
C PHE A 48 -13.71 -6.23 -6.38
N SER A 49 -13.84 -5.11 -7.10
CA SER A 49 -12.69 -4.39 -7.66
C SER A 49 -11.90 -3.68 -6.56
N MET A 50 -12.57 -3.00 -5.63
CA MET A 50 -11.90 -2.24 -4.56
C MET A 50 -11.13 -3.10 -3.55
N PRO A 51 -11.68 -4.21 -3.00
CA PRO A 51 -10.93 -5.05 -2.07
C PRO A 51 -9.71 -5.70 -2.72
N MET A 52 -9.82 -6.13 -3.98
CA MET A 52 -8.68 -6.69 -4.73
C MET A 52 -7.55 -5.66 -4.90
N SER A 53 -7.88 -4.41 -5.24
CA SER A 53 -6.91 -3.32 -5.33
C SER A 53 -6.17 -3.11 -3.99
N ARG A 54 -6.90 -3.10 -2.87
CA ARG A 54 -6.30 -2.92 -1.54
C ARG A 54 -5.38 -4.07 -1.14
N MET A 55 -5.71 -5.31 -1.51
CA MET A 55 -4.83 -6.46 -1.30
C MET A 55 -3.51 -6.31 -2.06
N GLN A 56 -3.57 -5.84 -3.31
CA GLN A 56 -2.37 -5.60 -4.13
C GLN A 56 -1.49 -4.49 -3.55
N GLU A 57 -2.09 -3.41 -3.06
CA GLU A 57 -1.39 -2.33 -2.37
C GLU A 57 -0.71 -2.82 -1.08
N SER A 58 -1.43 -3.61 -0.26
CA SER A 58 -0.87 -4.20 0.96
C SER A 58 0.29 -5.15 0.66
N GLU A 59 0.21 -5.94 -0.42
CA GLU A 59 1.32 -6.79 -0.84
C GLU A 59 2.51 -5.97 -1.32
N ALA A 60 2.26 -4.91 -2.11
CA ALA A 60 3.30 -4.00 -2.57
C ALA A 60 4.03 -3.32 -1.41
N ASP A 61 3.31 -2.90 -0.36
CA ASP A 61 3.92 -2.31 0.84
C ASP A 61 4.80 -3.29 1.60
N TYR A 62 4.31 -4.53 1.77
CA TYR A 62 5.06 -5.58 2.43
C TYR A 62 6.34 -5.90 1.67
N ILE A 63 6.25 -6.12 0.35
CA ILE A 63 7.40 -6.39 -0.49
C ILE A 63 8.36 -5.19 -0.49
N GLY A 64 7.84 -3.98 -0.62
CA GLY A 64 8.62 -2.74 -0.56
C GLY A 64 9.40 -2.61 0.76
N LEU A 65 8.77 -2.93 1.89
CA LEU A 65 9.41 -2.94 3.21
C LEU A 65 10.54 -3.99 3.29
N MET A 66 10.34 -5.19 2.73
CA MET A 66 11.36 -6.24 2.67
C MET A 66 12.53 -5.89 1.73
N LEU A 67 12.25 -5.20 0.62
CA LEU A 67 13.25 -4.70 -0.31
C LEU A 67 14.06 -3.56 0.29
N MET A 68 13.40 -2.66 1.03
CA MET A 68 14.07 -1.59 1.78
C MET A 68 15.08 -2.18 2.78
N ALA A 69 14.66 -3.21 3.54
CA ALA A 69 15.53 -3.94 4.44
C ALA A 69 16.73 -4.58 3.74
N GLU A 70 16.51 -5.23 2.59
CA GLU A 70 17.56 -5.89 1.80
C GLU A 70 18.51 -4.89 1.11
N ALA A 71 18.00 -3.71 0.77
CA ALA A 71 18.77 -2.59 0.23
C ALA A 71 19.50 -1.78 1.31
N CYS A 72 19.53 -2.25 2.56
CA CYS A 72 20.24 -1.64 3.68
C CYS A 72 19.70 -0.26 4.11
N TYR A 73 18.42 -0.01 3.85
CA TYR A 73 17.70 1.11 4.45
C TYR A 73 17.00 0.65 5.73
N ASP A 74 17.00 1.50 6.75
CA ASP A 74 16.39 1.20 8.04
C ASP A 74 14.86 1.05 7.90
N PRO A 75 14.29 -0.15 8.16
CA PRO A 75 12.86 -0.37 8.00
C PRO A 75 11.96 0.51 8.86
N ARG A 76 12.50 1.07 9.95
CA ARG A 76 11.78 1.95 10.87
C ARG A 76 11.39 3.27 10.21
N GLU A 77 12.15 3.72 9.22
CA GLU A 77 11.91 4.98 8.51
C GLU A 77 10.64 4.96 7.64
N ALA A 78 10.14 3.77 7.28
CA ALA A 78 8.87 3.65 6.55
C ALA A 78 7.70 4.22 7.33
N VAL A 79 7.66 4.05 8.66
CA VAL A 79 6.60 4.62 9.51
C VAL A 79 6.62 6.15 9.43
N GLY A 80 7.80 6.76 9.55
CA GLY A 80 7.96 8.21 9.45
C GLY A 80 7.60 8.75 8.07
N PHE A 81 7.90 8.02 7.00
CA PHE A 81 7.47 8.36 5.65
C PHE A 81 5.94 8.44 5.53
N TRP A 82 5.23 7.39 5.96
CA TRP A 82 3.76 7.35 5.86
C TRP A 82 3.05 8.34 6.78
N GLN A 83 3.63 8.66 7.94
CA GLN A 83 3.13 9.75 8.79
C GLN A 83 3.21 11.13 8.08
N ARG A 84 4.27 11.38 7.31
CA ARG A 84 4.37 12.62 6.51
C ARG A 84 3.37 12.65 5.37
N MET A 85 3.12 11.51 4.72
CA MET A 85 2.09 11.36 3.68
C MET A 85 0.69 11.61 4.26
N GLU A 86 0.40 11.06 5.44
CA GLU A 86 -0.86 11.32 6.16
C GLU A 86 -1.06 12.80 6.46
N ALA A 87 -0.02 13.46 7.00
CA ALA A 87 -0.08 14.88 7.28
C ALA A 87 -0.28 15.73 6.01
N ALA A 88 0.31 15.32 4.88
CA ALA A 88 0.13 15.98 3.59
C ALA A 88 -1.30 15.82 3.05
N ALA A 89 -1.85 14.61 3.09
CA ALA A 89 -3.22 14.32 2.65
C ALA A 89 -4.26 15.12 3.46
N ARG A 90 -4.09 15.19 4.79
CA ARG A 90 -4.96 15.99 5.66
C ARG A 90 -4.93 17.49 5.33
N ARG A 91 -3.76 18.03 4.95
CA ARG A 91 -3.63 19.44 4.55
C ARG A 91 -4.34 19.74 3.22
N GLN A 92 -4.44 18.76 2.33
CA GLN A 92 -5.07 18.90 1.02
C GLN A 92 -6.59 18.64 1.06
N GLY A 93 -7.12 18.14 2.17
CA GLY A 93 -8.54 17.81 2.31
C GLY A 93 -8.95 16.56 1.51
N GLU A 94 -7.99 15.73 1.09
CA GLU A 94 -8.20 14.55 0.24
C GLU A 94 -8.50 13.26 1.03
N GLU A 95 -9.19 13.36 2.16
CA GLU A 95 -9.57 12.17 2.94
C GLU A 95 -10.86 11.55 2.38
N VAL A 96 -10.71 10.81 1.27
CA VAL A 96 -11.78 9.95 0.75
C VAL A 96 -12.02 8.83 1.76
N PRO A 97 -13.28 8.54 2.17
CA PRO A 97 -13.58 7.43 3.06
C PRO A 97 -12.95 6.13 2.54
N GLU A 98 -12.24 5.40 3.40
CA GLU A 98 -11.45 4.23 2.99
C GLU A 98 -12.31 3.22 2.23
N LEU A 99 -13.58 3.05 2.61
CA LEU A 99 -14.55 2.18 1.93
C LEU A 99 -14.72 2.52 0.44
N MET A 100 -14.61 3.79 0.05
CA MET A 100 -14.77 4.28 -1.33
C MET A 100 -13.45 4.54 -2.06
N SER A 101 -12.31 4.37 -1.37
CA SER A 101 -10.98 4.54 -1.95
C SER A 101 -10.44 3.24 -2.56
N THR A 102 -9.73 3.36 -3.68
CA THR A 102 -8.95 2.27 -4.30
C THR A 102 -7.63 2.00 -3.58
N HIS A 103 -7.19 2.93 -2.73
CA HIS A 103 -6.00 2.83 -1.89
C HIS A 103 -6.39 2.86 -0.40
N PRO A 104 -5.79 1.99 0.44
CA PRO A 104 -6.03 2.01 1.88
C PRO A 104 -5.59 3.35 2.50
N SER A 105 -6.21 3.71 3.61
CA SER A 105 -5.86 4.95 4.32
C SER A 105 -4.40 4.93 4.77
N ASN A 106 -3.77 6.10 4.86
CA ASN A 106 -2.39 6.21 5.34
C ASN A 106 -2.24 5.61 6.75
N GLN A 107 -3.26 5.77 7.60
CA GLN A 107 -3.30 5.17 8.94
C GLN A 107 -3.28 3.64 8.89
N HIS A 108 -4.11 3.01 8.06
CA HIS A 108 -4.12 1.55 7.93
C HIS A 108 -2.79 1.02 7.37
N ARG A 109 -2.17 1.74 6.42
CA ARG A 109 -0.83 1.43 5.91
C ARG A 109 0.22 1.48 7.02
N ILE A 110 0.19 2.49 7.89
CA ILE A 110 1.09 2.59 9.05
C ILE A 110 0.92 1.40 10.00
N GLU A 111 -0.30 1.03 10.35
CA GLU A 111 -0.60 -0.11 11.22
C GLU A 111 -0.05 -1.42 10.65
N LYS A 112 -0.25 -1.66 9.35
CA LYS A 112 0.29 -2.83 8.64
C LYS A 112 1.82 -2.85 8.66
N ILE A 113 2.46 -1.73 8.34
CA ILE A 113 3.93 -1.62 8.36
C ILE A 113 4.47 -1.90 9.76
N GLN A 114 3.85 -1.35 10.80
CA GLN A 114 4.24 -1.62 12.19
C GLN A 114 4.12 -3.13 12.52
N SER A 115 3.08 -3.81 12.01
CA SER A 115 2.92 -5.25 12.21
C SER A 115 3.99 -6.09 11.50
N TRP A 116 4.51 -5.62 10.36
CA TRP A 116 5.55 -6.30 9.57
C TRP A 116 6.97 -5.90 9.98
N LEU A 117 7.12 -4.83 10.77
CA LEU A 117 8.40 -4.28 11.16
C LEU A 117 9.34 -5.29 11.83
N PRO A 118 8.88 -6.19 12.73
CA PRO A 118 9.77 -7.22 13.30
C PRO A 118 10.43 -8.10 12.23
N HIS A 119 9.65 -8.53 11.23
CA HIS A 119 10.15 -9.36 10.14
C HIS A 119 11.09 -8.56 9.20
N ALA A 120 10.77 -7.30 8.94
CA ALA A 120 11.62 -6.42 8.14
C ALA A 120 12.98 -6.19 8.82
N LEU A 121 12.99 -6.03 10.15
CA LEU A 121 14.21 -5.85 10.93
C LEU A 121 15.07 -7.12 10.93
N GLU A 122 14.45 -8.30 11.01
CA GLU A 122 15.16 -9.57 10.85
C GLU A 122 15.80 -9.67 9.46
N LYS A 123 15.06 -9.33 8.40
CA LYS A 123 15.59 -9.27 7.02
C LYS A 123 16.75 -8.28 6.90
N PHE A 124 16.63 -7.11 7.53
CA PHE A 124 17.68 -6.08 7.53
C PHE A 124 18.96 -6.58 8.22
N GLN A 125 18.84 -7.28 9.35
CA GLN A 125 19.96 -7.83 10.10
C GLN A 125 20.66 -9.00 9.39
N THR A 126 19.90 -9.81 8.65
CA THR A 126 20.40 -10.98 7.93
C THR A 126 20.95 -10.65 6.53
N SER A 127 20.65 -9.47 6.00
CA SER A 127 21.16 -9.00 4.71
C SER A 127 22.65 -8.63 4.81
N ASP A 128 23.38 -8.72 3.69
CA ASP A 128 24.82 -8.38 3.60
C ASP A 128 25.06 -6.85 3.59
N CYS A 129 24.48 -6.18 4.56
CA CYS A 129 24.58 -4.75 4.74
C CYS A 129 25.89 -4.34 5.43
N GLN A 130 26.79 -5.29 5.76
CA GLN A 130 28.02 -5.00 6.50
C GLN A 130 28.95 -4.06 5.72
N GLY A 131 29.02 -4.19 4.39
CA GLY A 131 29.86 -3.33 3.55
C GLY A 131 29.35 -1.89 3.43
N THR A 132 28.03 -1.71 3.27
CA THR A 132 27.40 -0.39 3.07
C THR A 132 27.11 0.32 4.40
N SER A 133 26.74 -0.42 5.45
CA SER A 133 26.48 0.14 6.78
C SER A 133 27.73 0.77 7.41
N ALA A 134 28.90 0.12 7.28
CA ALA A 134 30.15 0.67 7.78
C ALA A 134 30.51 2.02 7.14
N PHE A 135 30.31 2.14 5.82
CA PHE A 135 30.47 3.41 5.10
C PHE A 135 29.42 4.44 5.52
N ALA A 136 28.14 4.05 5.56
CA ALA A 136 27.04 4.94 5.92
C ALA A 136 27.19 5.50 7.35
N ASP A 137 27.64 4.67 8.30
CA ASP A 137 27.89 5.08 9.67
C ASP A 137 29.14 5.97 9.78
N ALA A 138 30.19 5.69 9.01
CA ALA A 138 31.36 6.57 8.95
C ALA A 138 30.99 7.94 8.40
N PHE A 139 30.14 8.00 7.36
CA PHE A 139 29.63 9.22 6.78
C PHE A 139 28.74 10.00 7.76
N ARG A 140 27.80 9.34 8.44
CA ARG A 140 26.94 9.95 9.47
C ARG A 140 27.77 10.57 10.59
N ARG A 141 28.75 9.83 11.12
CA ARG A 141 29.69 10.35 12.15
C ARG A 141 30.49 11.56 11.65
N ALA A 142 30.87 11.59 10.37
CA ALA A 142 31.57 12.73 9.80
C ALA A 142 30.67 13.98 9.71
N LEU A 143 29.40 13.83 9.31
CA LEU A 143 28.42 14.92 9.30
C LEU A 143 28.15 15.47 10.71
N GLU A 144 27.98 14.59 11.70
CA GLU A 144 27.77 14.99 13.10
C GLU A 144 28.98 15.74 13.68
N ARG A 145 30.20 15.29 13.38
CA ARG A 145 31.42 16.01 13.80
C ARG A 145 31.59 17.35 13.11
N GLY A 146 31.24 17.44 11.82
CA GLY A 146 31.28 18.70 11.06
C GLY A 146 30.29 19.74 11.60
N THR A 147 29.08 19.30 11.98
CA THR A 147 28.06 20.17 12.59
C THR A 147 28.42 20.59 14.02
N GLN A 148 29.11 19.74 14.79
CA GLN A 148 29.61 20.06 16.13
C GLN A 148 30.77 21.08 16.10
N PHE A 149 31.62 21.05 15.07
CA PHE A 149 32.64 22.08 14.87
C PHE A 149 32.02 23.45 14.58
N GLN A 150 30.95 23.51 13.78
CA GLN A 150 30.35 24.78 13.37
C GLN A 150 29.57 25.49 14.50
N THR A 151 29.15 24.75 15.54
CA THR A 151 28.45 25.31 16.72
C THR A 151 29.39 25.79 17.83
N ILE A 152 30.67 25.40 17.82
CA ILE A 152 31.67 25.83 18.83
C ILE A 152 32.39 27.14 18.41
N TYR A 153 32.36 27.49 17.12
CA TYR A 153 33.01 28.70 16.57
C TYR A 153 32.02 29.83 16.21
N MET A 154 30.83 29.85 16.82
CA MET A 154 29.85 30.93 16.69
C MET A 154 29.52 31.54 18.05
#